data_AF-A0A498M5Q9-F1
#
_entry.id   AF-A0A498M5Q9-F1
#
_cell.length_a   1.000
_cell.length_b   1.000
_cell.length_c   1.000
_cell.angle_alpha   90.00
_cell.angle_beta   90.00
_cell.angle_gamma   90.00
#
_symmetry.space_group_name_H-M   'P 1'
#
loop_
_entity.id
_entity.type
_entity.pdbx_description
1 polymer ?
#
loop_
_entity_poly.entity_id
_entity_poly.type
_entity_poly.pdbx_seq_one_letter_code
_entity_poly.pdbx_strand_id
1 'polypeptide(L)'
;MEDIVEETGYVLEQDSEYSQKFVEEEEEVSINITQKGGKTLQHQEVIVRDSGSGWDLGPELDHFSSRTRHVLQYMNPNKINVDLILDLLEYLGNITHILYYKSPQFRDVGGAVLIFLPGLAHIQQLYDLLTTDKRFSSKDRYKLVALHSTLSSQDQSTAFTIVLSTNIAETGVTIPDVVFVIDAGRTKENRYHESSQMSSLVETFVSKASALQRQGRAGRVREGFCFRLYPKFRYHTTEKCEYGSPEDFLCRALDAPQQQAVCNAVGLLRKIGACQQDSYTLTPLGHHLAALPVNVKIGKMLIFGAIFGCLEPIAIIAAAMSEKSPFVTPMSRKEEANLAKSALAVANSDHMTIYNAYLGWKSLRSEGMRAEMAYCRRHFLNRTALMTIEDVKQELIRMVEQAGFVASKPGRTPRSRPSAEPKALGSLSKQDVSVLKAVLTAGLYDSVGRILCTPSLDIQERVACVVETAQGKAHVHFSSVNRYLQTHGWLLFQEKVKYTKVFLRDTTLISPLSMLLFGGDIDVQHRDRLISLDGWIYFQAPVRIGVIFKHLRKLMDSLLERKLANPKMNLEDEKTIQIITELIKSENLL
;
A
#
# COMPACT_ATOMS: atom_id res chain seq x y z
N MET A 1 26.51 -1.63 15.04
CA MET A 1 26.84 -0.21 14.82
C MET A 1 27.91 0.26 15.79
N GLU A 2 27.75 -0.10 17.06
CA GLU A 2 28.66 0.05 18.17
C GLU A 2 30.11 -0.32 17.79
N ASP A 3 30.31 -1.55 17.30
CA ASP A 3 31.64 -2.01 16.86
C ASP A 3 32.16 -1.24 15.65
N ILE A 4 31.28 -0.79 14.75
CA ILE A 4 31.67 -0.02 13.56
C ILE A 4 32.28 1.31 14.00
N VAL A 5 31.59 2.04 14.88
CA VAL A 5 32.04 3.33 15.40
C VAL A 5 33.34 3.18 16.20
N GLU A 6 33.44 2.14 17.02
CA GLU A 6 34.65 1.88 17.82
C GLU A 6 35.87 1.59 16.93
N GLU A 7 35.72 0.69 15.94
CA GLU A 7 36.81 0.22 15.08
C GLU A 7 37.22 1.23 14.00
N THR A 8 36.27 1.92 13.35
CA THR A 8 36.60 2.98 12.38
C THR A 8 37.15 4.22 13.06
N GLY A 9 36.84 4.38 14.34
CA GLY A 9 37.20 5.56 15.10
C GLY A 9 36.39 6.81 14.77
N TYR A 10 35.20 6.64 14.19
CA TYR A 10 34.30 7.72 13.79
C TYR A 10 34.00 8.68 14.94
N VAL A 11 34.00 9.98 14.64
CA VAL A 11 33.67 11.06 15.57
C VAL A 11 32.46 11.81 15.00
N LEU A 12 31.42 11.97 15.82
CA LEU A 12 30.24 12.74 15.47
C LEU A 12 30.45 14.20 15.89
N GLU A 13 30.56 15.11 14.93
CA GLU A 13 30.63 16.54 15.21
C GLU A 13 29.27 17.08 15.64
N GLN A 14 29.23 17.97 16.63
CA GLN A 14 27.98 18.54 17.17
C GLN A 14 27.18 19.33 16.12
N ASP A 15 27.87 20.01 15.20
CA ASP A 15 27.27 20.78 14.11
C ASP A 15 26.93 19.93 12.87
N SER A 16 27.23 18.62 12.90
CA SER A 16 26.93 17.72 11.80
C SER A 16 25.42 17.55 11.63
N GLU A 17 24.99 17.41 10.38
CA GLU A 17 23.61 17.07 10.04
C GLU A 17 23.18 15.66 10.51
N TYR A 18 24.14 14.82 10.90
CA TYR A 18 23.92 13.50 11.49
C TYR A 18 23.83 13.54 13.02
N SER A 19 24.00 14.70 13.65
CA SER A 19 23.81 14.91 15.08
C SER A 19 22.38 15.38 15.38
N GLN A 20 21.78 14.84 16.44
CA GLN A 20 20.49 15.33 16.94
C GLN A 20 20.69 16.45 17.96
N LYS A 21 19.94 17.55 17.80
CA LYS A 21 20.01 18.70 18.70
C LYS A 21 18.98 18.53 19.83
N PHE A 22 19.43 18.54 21.07
CA PHE A 22 18.56 18.66 22.25
C PHE A 22 18.34 20.15 22.55
N VAL A 23 17.16 20.50 23.08
CA VAL A 23 16.89 21.88 23.53
C VAL A 23 17.56 22.03 24.90
N GLU A 24 18.62 22.81 24.98
CA GLU A 24 19.24 23.16 26.24
C GLU A 24 18.28 24.06 27.03
N GLU A 25 17.76 23.57 28.16
CA GLU A 25 17.04 24.41 29.12
C GLU A 25 18.06 24.96 30.13
N GLU A 26 18.28 26.28 30.08
CA GLU A 26 19.11 26.98 31.06
C GLU A 26 18.30 27.19 32.34
N GLU A 27 18.75 26.59 33.45
CA GLU A 27 18.16 26.82 34.78
C GLU A 27 19.12 27.70 35.61
N GLU A 28 18.65 28.88 36.02
CA GLU A 28 19.38 29.74 36.96
C GLU A 28 19.26 29.20 38.38
N VAL A 29 20.36 28.74 38.96
CA VAL A 29 20.40 28.24 40.34
C VAL A 29 21.07 29.26 41.24
N SER A 30 20.42 29.62 42.35
CA SER A 30 21.00 30.50 43.38
C SER A 30 21.57 29.68 44.53
N ILE A 31 22.88 29.78 44.74
CA ILE A 31 23.64 29.06 45.76
C ILE A 31 23.95 30.02 46.92
N ASN A 32 23.60 29.62 48.14
CA ASN A 32 23.90 30.38 49.36
C ASN A 32 25.22 29.91 49.97
N ILE A 33 26.29 30.68 49.82
CA ILE A 33 27.60 30.36 50.38
C ILE A 33 27.74 31.04 51.74
N THR A 34 27.79 30.25 52.82
CA THR A 34 28.00 30.75 54.18
C THR A 34 29.48 30.74 54.52
N GLN A 35 30.05 31.91 54.83
CA GLN A 35 31.45 32.02 55.26
C GLN A 35 31.56 32.01 56.79
N LYS A 36 32.75 31.64 57.30
CA LYS A 36 33.06 31.66 58.74
C LYS A 36 32.85 33.08 59.28
N GLY A 37 31.88 33.23 60.19
CA GLY A 37 31.41 34.52 60.71
C GLY A 37 29.90 34.76 60.54
N GLY A 38 29.16 33.83 59.91
CA GLY A 38 27.69 33.87 59.87
C GLY A 38 27.09 34.78 58.79
N LYS A 39 27.90 35.28 57.85
CA LYS A 39 27.40 36.01 56.67
C LYS A 39 27.18 35.03 55.50
N THR A 40 26.00 35.11 54.90
CA THR A 40 25.59 34.31 53.73
C THR A 40 25.62 35.20 52.49
N LEU A 41 26.32 34.76 51.44
CA LEU A 41 26.35 35.39 50.11
C LEU A 41 25.52 34.55 49.14
N GLN A 42 24.59 35.18 48.41
CA GLN A 42 23.88 34.56 47.28
C GLN A 42 24.73 34.67 46.02
N HIS A 43 25.06 33.52 45.41
CA HIS A 43 25.73 33.43 44.12
C HIS A 43 24.75 32.80 43.12
N GLN A 44 24.47 33.48 42.00
CA GLN A 44 23.68 32.91 40.91
C GLN A 44 24.62 32.26 39.90
N GLU A 45 24.39 30.99 39.61
CA GLU A 45 25.13 30.19 38.63
C GLU A 45 24.13 29.61 37.63
N VAL A 46 24.39 29.80 36.33
CA VAL A 46 23.56 29.24 35.26
C VAL A 46 24.02 27.81 35.03
N ILE A 47 23.17 26.84 35.33
CA ILE A 47 23.45 25.42 35.08
C ILE A 47 22.69 25.01 33.83
N VAL A 48 23.42 24.61 32.79
CA VAL A 48 22.82 23.99 31.61
C VAL A 48 22.36 22.59 32.02
N ARG A 49 21.05 22.36 32.08
CA ARG A 49 20.49 21.02 32.25
C ARG A 49 20.28 20.42 30.86
N ASP A 50 20.96 19.31 30.58
CA ASP A 50 20.67 18.47 29.42
C ASP A 50 19.25 17.89 29.64
N SER A 51 18.25 18.49 28.99
CA SER A 51 16.82 18.15 29.14
C SER A 51 16.45 16.84 28.44
N GLY A 52 17.38 16.24 27.71
CA GLY A 52 17.25 14.86 27.30
C GLY A 52 17.28 13.99 28.54
N SER A 53 16.16 13.31 28.85
CA SER A 53 16.25 12.07 29.62
C SER A 53 17.23 11.18 28.89
N GLY A 54 18.50 11.21 29.31
CA GLY A 54 19.54 10.36 28.76
C GLY A 54 18.97 8.97 28.81
N TRP A 55 18.82 8.35 27.64
CA TRP A 55 18.60 6.92 27.63
C TRP A 55 19.79 6.39 28.41
N ASP A 56 19.55 5.82 29.59
CA ASP A 56 20.56 5.12 30.33
C ASP A 56 20.93 3.94 29.41
N LEU A 57 21.95 4.17 28.59
CA LEU A 57 22.52 3.24 27.64
C LEU A 57 23.07 2.14 28.54
N GLY A 58 22.23 1.15 28.86
CA GLY A 58 22.41 0.25 29.99
C GLY A 58 23.77 -0.46 30.02
N PRO A 59 24.03 -1.30 31.04
CA PRO A 59 25.36 -1.84 31.35
C PRO A 59 26.05 -2.62 30.21
N GLU A 60 25.33 -2.95 29.13
CA GLU A 60 25.91 -3.52 27.91
C GLU A 60 26.87 -2.58 27.18
N LEU A 61 26.81 -1.25 27.34
CA LEU A 61 27.65 -0.30 26.57
C LEU A 61 28.89 0.19 27.34
N ASP A 62 29.09 -0.23 28.59
CA ASP A 62 30.19 0.22 29.45
C ASP A 62 31.57 -0.17 28.96
N HIS A 63 31.66 -1.25 28.16
CA HIS A 63 32.90 -1.73 27.57
C HIS A 63 33.35 -0.94 26.33
N PHE A 64 32.49 -0.07 25.78
CA PHE A 64 32.83 0.81 24.66
C PHE A 64 33.42 2.15 25.14
N SER A 65 34.23 2.77 24.28
CA SER A 65 34.83 4.06 24.57
C SER A 65 33.77 5.15 24.83
N SER A 66 34.14 6.17 25.60
CA SER A 66 33.28 7.34 25.85
C SER A 66 32.90 8.05 24.54
N ARG A 67 33.77 8.01 23.53
CA ARG A 67 33.46 8.46 22.17
C ARG A 67 32.33 7.65 21.53
N THR A 68 32.41 6.32 21.54
CA THR A 68 31.38 5.46 20.94
C THR A 68 30.04 5.65 21.62
N ARG A 69 30.03 5.76 22.96
CA ARG A 69 28.82 6.09 23.72
C ARG A 69 28.23 7.45 23.33
N HIS A 70 29.07 8.48 23.19
CA HIS A 70 28.65 9.80 22.72
C HIS A 70 28.03 9.73 21.33
N VAL A 71 28.68 9.07 20.37
CA VAL A 71 28.16 8.89 19.01
C VAL A 71 26.81 8.17 19.03
N LEU A 72 26.65 7.08 19.80
CA LEU A 72 25.38 6.34 19.89
C LEU A 72 24.26 7.15 20.54
N GLN A 73 24.60 8.05 21.48
CA GLN A 73 23.64 8.90 22.18
C GLN A 73 23.16 10.08 21.31
N TYR A 74 24.04 10.70 20.54
CA TYR A 74 23.73 11.93 19.79
C TYR A 74 23.54 11.70 18.28
N MET A 75 23.75 10.50 17.74
CA MET A 75 23.50 10.24 16.33
C MET A 75 22.00 10.27 16.01
N ASN A 76 21.64 11.03 14.98
CA ASN A 76 20.27 11.18 14.51
C ASN A 76 19.76 9.86 13.89
N PRO A 77 18.76 9.19 14.49
CA PRO A 77 18.24 7.92 13.97
C PRO A 77 17.42 8.09 12.68
N ASN A 78 17.03 9.33 12.32
CA ASN A 78 16.20 9.61 11.17
C ASN A 78 16.98 9.90 9.88
N LYS A 79 18.31 9.87 9.93
CA LYS A 79 19.16 10.14 8.78
C LYS A 79 20.26 9.08 8.66
N ILE A 80 20.46 8.57 7.45
CA ILE A 80 21.55 7.62 7.19
C ILE A 80 22.87 8.39 7.24
N ASN A 81 23.76 8.00 8.14
CA ASN A 81 25.07 8.61 8.28
C ASN A 81 25.99 8.11 7.15
N VAL A 82 26.12 8.93 6.10
CA VAL A 82 26.90 8.58 4.90
C VAL A 82 28.40 8.67 5.20
N ASP A 83 28.82 9.55 6.09
CA ASP A 83 30.23 9.69 6.50
C ASP A 83 30.71 8.40 7.18
N LEU A 84 29.88 7.81 8.03
CA LEU A 84 30.16 6.51 8.65
C LEU A 84 30.27 5.38 7.61
N ILE A 85 29.53 5.45 6.50
CA ILE A 85 29.67 4.50 5.37
C ILE A 85 31.04 4.67 4.71
N LEU A 86 31.48 5.91 4.48
CA LEU A 86 32.78 6.19 3.85
C LEU A 86 33.94 5.70 4.74
N ASP A 87 33.88 5.96 6.03
CA ASP A 87 34.92 5.53 6.98
C ASP A 87 34.93 4.00 7.15
N LEU A 88 33.77 3.35 7.12
CA LEU A 88 33.68 1.88 7.07
C LEU A 88 34.24 1.33 5.75
N LEU A 89 33.98 1.97 4.62
CA LEU A 89 34.54 1.56 3.32
C LEU A 89 36.06 1.78 3.27
N GLU A 90 36.59 2.82 3.89
CA GLU A 90 38.04 3.03 4.03
C GLU A 90 38.68 1.95 4.91
N TYR A 91 38.04 1.64 6.04
CA TYR A 91 38.43 0.56 6.94
C TYR A 91 38.45 -0.81 6.23
N LEU A 92 37.46 -1.08 5.37
CA LEU A 92 37.40 -2.30 4.54
C LEU A 92 38.29 -2.23 3.28
N GLY A 93 38.58 -1.04 2.76
CA GLY A 93 39.29 -0.83 1.49
C GLY A 93 40.81 -0.99 1.60
N ASN A 94 41.37 -0.83 2.80
CA ASN A 94 42.81 -1.03 3.07
C ASN A 94 43.28 -2.51 3.03
N ILE A 95 42.50 -3.40 2.41
CA ILE A 95 42.78 -4.83 2.22
C ILE A 95 43.83 -5.08 1.12
N THR A 96 44.19 -4.09 0.30
CA THR A 96 45.23 -4.21 -0.74
C THR A 96 46.41 -3.25 -0.53
N HIS A 97 47.25 -3.63 0.43
CA HIS A 97 48.69 -3.32 0.60
C HIS A 97 49.14 -1.84 0.88
N ILE A 98 49.77 -1.69 2.05
CA ILE A 98 50.65 -0.59 2.54
C ILE A 98 49.96 0.69 3.03
N LEU A 99 49.54 0.72 4.31
CA LEU A 99 50.28 1.37 5.41
C LEU A 99 49.61 1.10 6.77
N TYR A 100 50.47 0.73 7.73
CA TYR A 100 50.35 0.80 9.19
C TYR A 100 49.11 1.53 9.78
N TYR A 101 48.03 0.79 10.09
CA TYR A 101 47.30 0.74 11.38
C TYR A 101 45.87 0.16 11.18
N LYS A 102 45.49 -0.79 12.06
CA LYS A 102 44.14 -1.26 12.44
C LYS A 102 43.24 -1.76 11.27
N SER A 103 43.12 -3.06 10.96
CA SER A 103 42.73 -4.12 11.90
C SER A 103 43.10 -5.54 11.44
N PRO A 104 43.40 -6.47 12.36
CA PRO A 104 43.88 -7.83 12.05
C PRO A 104 42.83 -8.76 11.42
N GLN A 105 41.54 -8.41 11.46
CA GLN A 105 40.44 -9.34 11.12
C GLN A 105 40.18 -9.50 9.61
N PHE A 106 40.52 -8.51 8.78
CA PHE A 106 40.13 -8.48 7.35
C PHE A 106 41.31 -8.44 6.37
N ARG A 107 42.55 -8.53 6.87
CA ARG A 107 43.81 -8.23 6.15
C ARG A 107 44.05 -9.05 4.87
N ASP A 108 43.37 -10.19 4.68
CA ASP A 108 43.49 -11.07 3.51
C ASP A 108 42.12 -11.45 2.88
N VAL A 109 41.05 -10.73 3.22
CA VAL A 109 39.68 -11.05 2.77
C VAL A 109 39.27 -10.15 1.59
N GLY A 110 39.65 -10.49 0.36
CA GLY A 110 39.25 -9.71 -0.83
C GLY A 110 37.86 -10.10 -1.34
N GLY A 111 36.94 -9.18 -1.63
CA GLY A 111 35.62 -9.50 -2.18
C GLY A 111 34.74 -8.28 -2.41
N ALA A 112 33.60 -8.41 -3.10
CA ALA A 112 32.72 -7.28 -3.37
C ALA A 112 31.96 -6.82 -2.11
N VAL A 113 31.71 -5.51 -2.03
CA VAL A 113 30.86 -4.88 -1.01
C VAL A 113 29.50 -4.57 -1.62
N LEU A 114 28.43 -5.04 -0.97
CA LEU A 114 27.05 -4.69 -1.33
C LEU A 114 26.46 -3.76 -0.27
N ILE A 115 26.05 -2.55 -0.68
CA ILE A 115 25.48 -1.53 0.19
C ILE A 115 23.98 -1.40 -0.09
N PHE A 116 23.15 -1.62 0.93
CA PHE A 116 21.70 -1.44 0.85
C PHE A 116 21.29 -0.02 1.25
N LEU A 117 20.60 0.68 0.35
CA LEU A 117 20.09 2.03 0.52
C LEU A 117 18.56 2.12 0.26
N PRO A 118 17.83 3.09 0.83
CA PRO A 118 16.37 3.15 0.71
C PRO A 118 15.82 3.41 -0.69
N GLY A 119 16.61 4.06 -1.56
CA GLY A 119 16.13 4.47 -2.87
C GLY A 119 17.16 5.25 -3.69
N LEU A 120 16.76 5.66 -4.90
CA LEU A 120 17.65 6.25 -5.91
C LEU A 120 18.38 7.51 -5.45
N ALA A 121 17.74 8.40 -4.71
CA ALA A 121 18.36 9.63 -4.22
C ALA A 121 19.58 9.34 -3.33
N HIS A 122 19.48 8.36 -2.43
CA HIS A 122 20.60 7.93 -1.59
C HIS A 122 21.70 7.22 -2.38
N ILE A 123 21.33 6.44 -3.40
CA ILE A 123 22.30 5.80 -4.30
C ILE A 123 23.10 6.87 -5.05
N GLN A 124 22.44 7.89 -5.60
CA GLN A 124 23.10 9.00 -6.29
C GLN A 124 23.99 9.81 -5.34
N GLN A 125 23.49 10.16 -4.15
CA GLN A 125 24.27 10.88 -3.14
C GLN A 125 25.57 10.14 -2.79
N LEU A 126 25.48 8.85 -2.45
CA LEU A 126 26.68 8.07 -2.11
C LEU A 126 27.58 7.84 -3.34
N TYR A 127 27.01 7.67 -4.53
CA TYR A 127 27.77 7.52 -5.77
C TYR A 127 28.61 8.77 -6.07
N ASP A 128 28.03 9.95 -5.97
CA ASP A 128 28.71 11.23 -6.21
C ASP A 128 29.80 11.48 -5.16
N LEU A 129 29.53 11.17 -3.90
CA LEU A 129 30.51 11.25 -2.81
C LEU A 129 31.70 10.32 -3.05
N LEU A 130 31.46 9.05 -3.36
CA LEU A 130 32.52 8.08 -3.66
C LEU A 130 33.33 8.46 -4.91
N THR A 131 32.70 9.12 -5.89
CA THR A 131 33.40 9.57 -7.11
C THR A 131 34.25 10.82 -6.87
N THR A 132 33.83 11.69 -5.95
CA THR A 132 34.49 12.98 -5.67
C THR A 132 35.56 12.87 -4.59
N ASP A 133 35.43 11.91 -3.67
CA ASP A 133 36.36 11.71 -2.58
C ASP A 133 37.72 11.19 -3.09
N LYS A 134 38.80 11.86 -2.67
CA LYS A 134 40.18 11.54 -3.05
C LYS A 134 40.58 10.13 -2.59
N ARG A 135 40.00 9.63 -1.48
CA ARG A 135 40.24 8.28 -0.95
C ARG A 135 39.85 7.19 -1.96
N PHE A 136 38.82 7.45 -2.78
CA PHE A 136 38.21 6.49 -3.70
C PHE A 136 38.44 6.82 -5.19
N SER A 137 39.22 7.86 -5.51
CA SER A 137 39.43 8.36 -6.89
C SER A 137 40.22 7.43 -7.83
N SER A 138 40.94 6.42 -7.31
CA SER A 138 41.75 5.51 -8.12
C SER A 138 40.88 4.41 -8.76
N LYS A 139 40.55 4.56 -10.04
CA LYS A 139 39.74 3.57 -10.80
C LYS A 139 40.36 2.17 -10.89
N ASP A 140 41.67 2.04 -10.67
CA ASP A 140 42.36 0.75 -10.65
C ASP A 140 42.16 -0.01 -9.32
N ARG A 141 41.70 0.68 -8.26
CA ARG A 141 41.46 0.09 -6.93
C ARG A 141 40.01 -0.33 -6.72
N TYR A 142 39.04 0.43 -7.24
CA TYR A 142 37.62 0.21 -6.99
C TYR A 142 36.77 0.34 -8.26
N LYS A 143 35.80 -0.57 -8.42
CA LYS A 143 34.73 -0.50 -9.43
C LYS A 143 33.41 -0.21 -8.74
N LEU A 144 32.83 0.96 -9.00
CA LEU A 144 31.55 1.36 -8.43
C LEU A 144 30.40 0.99 -9.38
N VAL A 145 29.38 0.30 -8.87
CA VAL A 145 28.21 -0.16 -9.63
C VAL A 145 26.94 0.27 -8.90
N ALA A 146 26.07 1.03 -9.56
CA ALA A 146 24.74 1.35 -9.05
C ALA A 146 23.70 0.41 -9.68
N LEU A 147 23.10 -0.47 -8.87
CA LEU A 147 22.04 -1.38 -9.31
C LEU A 147 20.66 -0.73 -9.15
N HIS A 148 20.10 -0.29 -10.27
CA HIS A 148 18.72 0.17 -10.38
C HIS A 148 18.03 -0.51 -11.57
N SER A 149 17.41 -1.67 -11.31
CA SER A 149 16.45 -2.43 -12.15
C SER A 149 16.76 -2.68 -13.65
N THR A 150 17.88 -2.23 -14.19
CA THR A 150 18.31 -2.44 -15.58
C THR A 150 19.83 -2.33 -15.63
N LEU A 151 20.54 -3.45 -15.78
CA LEU A 151 21.91 -3.49 -16.31
C LEU A 151 22.20 -4.86 -16.92
N SER A 152 22.84 -4.85 -18.09
CA SER A 152 23.33 -6.01 -18.81
C SER A 152 24.62 -6.54 -18.19
N SER A 153 24.67 -7.84 -17.98
CA SER A 153 25.78 -8.59 -17.40
C SER A 153 26.89 -8.81 -18.41
N GLN A 154 27.85 -7.89 -18.47
CA GLN A 154 29.16 -8.10 -19.11
C GLN A 154 30.15 -7.11 -18.48
N ASP A 155 31.07 -7.61 -17.65
CA ASP A 155 32.43 -7.08 -17.42
C ASP A 155 33.00 -7.63 -16.09
N GLN A 156 33.68 -8.78 -16.17
CA GLN A 156 34.55 -9.28 -15.10
C GLN A 156 35.87 -8.50 -15.12
N SER A 157 36.11 -7.66 -14.12
CA SER A 157 37.35 -6.90 -13.93
C SER A 157 37.99 -7.25 -12.59
N THR A 158 39.32 -7.17 -12.51
CA THR A 158 40.17 -7.47 -11.34
C THR A 158 40.07 -6.47 -10.17
N ALA A 159 39.26 -5.41 -10.27
CA ALA A 159 39.11 -4.37 -9.25
C ALA A 159 38.07 -4.71 -8.16
N PHE A 160 38.26 -4.21 -6.94
CA PHE A 160 37.33 -4.38 -5.82
C PHE A 160 35.98 -3.73 -6.14
N THR A 161 34.90 -4.50 -6.14
CA THR A 161 33.60 -4.01 -6.62
C THR A 161 32.72 -3.53 -5.47
N ILE A 162 32.30 -2.26 -5.50
CA ILE A 162 31.32 -1.67 -4.58
C ILE A 162 29.99 -1.57 -5.32
N VAL A 163 28.96 -2.23 -4.81
CA VAL A 163 27.62 -2.27 -5.39
C VAL A 163 26.64 -1.51 -4.51
N LEU A 164 26.02 -0.47 -5.05
CA LEU A 164 24.96 0.29 -4.39
C LEU A 164 23.61 -0.24 -4.87
N SER A 165 22.74 -0.67 -3.97
CA SER A 165 21.44 -1.24 -4.34
C SER A 165 20.32 -0.91 -3.35
N THR A 166 19.07 -1.04 -3.80
CA THR A 166 17.90 -1.05 -2.93
C THR A 166 17.59 -2.47 -2.45
N ASN A 167 16.40 -2.69 -1.89
CA ASN A 167 15.87 -4.01 -1.58
C ASN A 167 15.78 -4.96 -2.80
N ILE A 168 16.00 -4.51 -4.04
CA ILE A 168 16.05 -5.38 -5.22
C ILE A 168 17.15 -6.47 -5.13
N ALA A 169 18.27 -6.16 -4.47
CA ALA A 169 19.35 -7.11 -4.25
C ALA A 169 19.08 -8.09 -3.08
N GLU A 170 17.97 -7.95 -2.36
CA GLU A 170 17.60 -8.77 -1.20
C GLU A 170 17.11 -10.17 -1.62
N THR A 171 16.37 -10.25 -2.72
CA THR A 171 15.85 -11.51 -3.30
C THR A 171 16.17 -11.65 -4.80
N GLY A 172 15.98 -10.59 -5.59
CA GLY A 172 15.88 -10.66 -7.06
C GLY A 172 17.16 -10.68 -7.89
N VAL A 173 18.34 -10.38 -7.33
CA VAL A 173 19.60 -10.29 -8.10
C VAL A 173 20.71 -11.10 -7.45
N THR A 174 21.39 -11.98 -8.20
CA THR A 174 22.59 -12.67 -7.74
C THR A 174 23.82 -11.89 -8.18
N ILE A 175 24.53 -11.29 -7.23
CA ILE A 175 25.80 -10.62 -7.47
C ILE A 175 26.91 -11.61 -7.08
N PRO A 176 27.79 -12.02 -8.00
CA PRO A 176 28.92 -12.90 -7.67
C PRO A 176 29.90 -12.19 -6.74
N ASP A 177 30.61 -12.96 -5.90
CA ASP A 177 31.72 -12.51 -5.06
C ASP A 177 31.41 -11.47 -3.97
N VAL A 178 30.15 -11.28 -3.57
CA VAL A 178 29.80 -10.47 -2.39
C VAL A 178 30.28 -11.16 -1.11
N VAL A 179 31.17 -10.46 -0.39
CA VAL A 179 31.72 -10.91 0.90
C VAL A 179 31.32 -9.97 2.02
N PHE A 180 31.19 -8.68 1.71
CA PHE A 180 30.84 -7.65 2.67
C PHE A 180 29.46 -7.08 2.32
N VAL A 181 28.56 -7.02 3.30
CA VAL A 181 27.27 -6.34 3.19
C VAL A 181 27.26 -5.17 4.15
N ILE A 182 26.90 -3.98 3.67
CA ILE A 182 26.62 -2.81 4.50
C ILE A 182 25.12 -2.54 4.42
N ASP A 183 24.42 -2.73 5.53
CA ASP A 183 22.99 -2.51 5.66
C ASP A 183 22.72 -1.17 6.36
N ALA A 184 22.26 -0.18 5.59
CA ALA A 184 21.83 1.11 6.15
C ALA A 184 20.55 0.99 7.01
N GLY A 185 19.89 -0.17 7.01
CA GLY A 185 18.76 -0.47 7.89
C GLY A 185 17.45 0.18 7.49
N ARG A 186 17.37 0.79 6.32
CA ARG A 186 16.19 1.51 5.85
C ARG A 186 15.71 1.04 4.48
N THR A 187 14.41 1.21 4.24
CA THR A 187 13.72 0.84 3.01
C THR A 187 12.55 1.80 2.78
N LYS A 188 12.05 1.88 1.54
CA LYS A 188 10.82 2.62 1.23
C LYS A 188 9.65 1.66 1.12
N GLU A 189 8.61 1.91 1.89
CA GLU A 189 7.38 1.12 1.92
C GLU A 189 6.18 2.02 1.66
N ASN A 190 5.17 1.47 1.00
CA ASN A 190 3.93 2.20 0.75
C ASN A 190 3.07 2.15 2.02
N ARG A 191 2.94 3.28 2.74
CA ARG A 191 2.13 3.42 3.96
C ARG A 191 0.82 4.13 3.66
N TYR A 192 -0.27 3.65 4.26
CA TYR A 192 -1.59 4.24 4.13
C TYR A 192 -1.86 5.26 5.25
N HIS A 193 -2.27 6.47 4.89
CA HIS A 193 -2.69 7.53 5.81
C HIS A 193 -4.21 7.58 5.91
N GLU A 194 -4.74 7.26 7.09
CA GLU A 194 -6.19 7.12 7.30
C GLU A 194 -6.98 8.43 7.20
N SER A 195 -6.41 9.56 7.62
CA SER A 195 -7.09 10.87 7.62
C SER A 195 -7.35 11.39 6.21
N SER A 196 -6.50 11.02 5.25
CA SER A 196 -6.60 11.40 3.83
C SER A 196 -7.02 10.25 2.92
N GLN A 197 -7.08 9.02 3.45
CA GLN A 197 -7.28 7.79 2.67
C GLN A 197 -6.24 7.61 1.54
N MET A 198 -5.01 8.13 1.73
CA MET A 198 -3.95 8.13 0.70
C MET A 198 -2.81 7.17 1.06
N SER A 199 -2.28 6.46 0.06
CA SER A 199 -1.00 5.75 0.19
C SER A 199 0.17 6.69 -0.15
N SER A 200 1.17 6.77 0.73
CA SER A 200 2.41 7.51 0.49
C SER A 200 3.61 6.56 0.62
N LEU A 201 4.63 6.78 -0.20
CA LEU A 201 5.87 6.03 -0.10
C LEU A 201 6.72 6.64 1.02
N VAL A 202 6.80 5.95 2.16
CA VAL A 202 7.48 6.41 3.38
C VAL A 202 8.76 5.62 3.57
N GLU A 203 9.81 6.28 4.03
CA GLU A 203 11.04 5.62 4.45
C GLU A 203 10.87 5.05 5.87
N THR A 204 11.08 3.75 6.01
CA THR A 204 10.93 2.99 7.25
C THR A 204 12.18 2.15 7.53
N PHE A 205 12.35 1.69 8.76
CA PHE A 205 13.38 0.72 9.09
C PHE A 205 13.06 -0.66 8.52
N VAL A 206 14.09 -1.44 8.23
CA VAL A 206 13.95 -2.79 7.68
C VAL A 206 13.49 -3.78 8.75
N SER A 207 12.71 -4.77 8.33
CA SER A 207 12.34 -5.87 9.21
C SER A 207 13.55 -6.76 9.55
N LYS A 208 13.50 -7.49 10.68
CA LYS A 208 14.51 -8.50 11.03
C LYS A 208 14.66 -9.57 9.94
N ALA A 209 13.55 -9.97 9.31
CA ALA A 209 13.56 -10.89 8.18
C ALA A 209 14.36 -10.33 6.99
N SER A 210 14.12 -9.06 6.63
CA SER A 210 14.88 -8.38 5.58
C SER A 210 16.35 -8.20 5.95
N ALA A 211 16.66 -7.83 7.20
CA ALA A 211 18.03 -7.75 7.69
C ALA A 211 18.77 -9.10 7.62
N LEU A 212 18.07 -10.23 7.83
CA LEU A 212 18.61 -11.58 7.65
C LEU A 212 18.80 -11.93 6.17
N GLN A 213 17.86 -11.56 5.30
CA GLN A 213 17.99 -11.76 3.86
C GLN A 213 19.15 -10.95 3.26
N ARG A 214 19.32 -9.71 3.71
CA ARG A 214 20.48 -8.85 3.39
C ARG A 214 21.77 -9.47 3.89
N GLN A 215 21.81 -9.94 5.14
CA GLN A 215 22.96 -10.66 5.69
C GLN A 215 23.33 -11.88 4.85
N GLY A 216 22.35 -12.68 4.41
CA GLY A 216 22.56 -13.86 3.56
C GLY A 216 23.06 -13.57 2.15
N ARG A 217 23.29 -12.29 1.79
CA ARG A 217 24.00 -11.90 0.56
C ARG A 217 25.51 -11.98 0.70
N ALA A 218 26.02 -11.76 1.91
CA ALA A 218 27.35 -12.22 2.31
C ALA A 218 27.25 -13.70 2.71
N GLY A 219 28.27 -14.52 2.44
CA GLY A 219 28.26 -15.93 2.87
C GLY A 219 27.89 -16.97 1.80
N ARG A 220 27.65 -16.57 0.54
CA ARG A 220 27.22 -17.52 -0.51
C ARG A 220 28.33 -18.37 -1.10
N VAL A 221 29.49 -17.77 -1.31
CA VAL A 221 30.65 -18.41 -1.95
C VAL A 221 31.71 -18.77 -0.91
N ARG A 222 31.76 -18.01 0.20
CA ARG A 222 32.66 -18.17 1.35
C ARG A 222 32.12 -17.34 2.51
N GLU A 223 32.73 -17.49 3.69
CA GLU A 223 32.41 -16.68 4.87
C GLU A 223 32.43 -15.19 4.55
N GLY A 224 31.43 -14.47 5.04
CA GLY A 224 31.23 -13.07 4.75
C GLY A 224 30.64 -12.31 5.93
N PHE A 225 30.72 -10.99 5.86
CA PHE A 225 30.45 -10.08 6.96
C PHE A 225 29.28 -9.16 6.63
N CYS A 226 28.43 -8.88 7.62
CA CYS A 226 27.30 -7.97 7.47
C CYS A 226 27.39 -6.87 8.54
N PHE A 227 27.57 -5.64 8.09
CA PHE A 227 27.66 -4.45 8.92
C PHE A 227 26.32 -3.73 8.92
N ARG A 228 25.73 -3.57 10.11
CA ARG A 228 24.44 -2.90 10.30
C ARG A 228 24.66 -1.51 10.88
N LEU A 229 24.18 -0.48 10.18
CA LEU A 229 24.31 0.93 10.58
C LEU A 229 23.18 1.39 11.49
N TYR A 230 22.71 0.48 12.35
CA TYR A 230 21.72 0.75 13.38
C TYR A 230 22.12 0.01 14.67
N PRO A 231 21.79 0.56 15.86
CA PRO A 231 22.19 -0.03 17.13
C PRO A 231 21.60 -1.42 17.38
N LYS A 232 22.30 -2.23 18.17
CA LYS A 232 21.92 -3.59 18.56
C LYS A 232 20.55 -3.65 19.22
N PHE A 233 20.21 -2.68 20.10
CA PHE A 233 18.89 -2.64 20.73
C PHE A 233 17.75 -2.57 19.71
N ARG A 234 17.98 -1.95 18.54
CA ARG A 234 17.01 -1.84 17.45
C ARG A 234 16.84 -3.15 16.68
N TYR A 235 17.88 -3.99 16.64
CA TYR A 235 17.84 -5.30 15.97
C TYR A 235 17.10 -6.37 16.80
N HIS A 236 17.15 -6.28 18.13
CA HIS A 236 16.56 -7.27 19.04
C HIS A 236 15.08 -7.01 19.39
N THR A 237 14.50 -5.87 19.01
CA THR A 237 13.08 -5.64 19.20
C THR A 237 12.28 -6.52 18.22
N THR A 238 11.55 -7.49 18.78
CA THR A 238 10.56 -8.42 18.18
C THR A 238 11.06 -9.82 17.81
N GLU A 239 10.69 -10.79 18.67
CA GLU A 239 10.55 -12.20 18.33
C GLU A 239 9.09 -12.60 18.25
N LYS A 240 8.85 -13.67 17.49
CA LYS A 240 7.56 -14.30 17.14
C LYS A 240 6.57 -14.39 18.30
N CYS A 241 5.29 -14.19 18.02
CA CYS A 241 4.20 -14.60 18.91
C CYS A 241 3.01 -15.16 18.13
N GLU A 242 2.46 -16.26 18.64
CA GLU A 242 1.08 -16.69 18.44
C GLU A 242 0.13 -15.55 18.83
N TYR A 243 -0.91 -15.33 18.02
CA TYR A 243 -1.68 -14.09 18.04
C TYR A 243 -2.69 -14.04 19.20
N GLY A 244 -2.59 -13.00 20.05
CA GLY A 244 -3.67 -12.51 20.91
C GLY A 244 -4.63 -11.60 20.12
N SER A 245 -5.31 -10.65 20.78
CA SER A 245 -6.14 -9.67 20.06
C SER A 245 -5.30 -8.83 19.07
N PRO A 246 -5.84 -8.40 17.92
CA PRO A 246 -5.13 -7.53 16.99
C PRO A 246 -4.56 -6.27 17.64
N GLU A 247 -5.28 -5.71 18.61
CA GLU A 247 -4.88 -4.56 19.42
C GLU A 247 -3.65 -4.90 20.27
N ASP A 248 -3.68 -6.01 21.03
CA ASP A 248 -2.56 -6.43 21.86
C ASP A 248 -1.33 -6.79 21.02
N PHE A 249 -1.54 -7.36 19.84
CA PHE A 249 -0.47 -7.71 18.92
C PHE A 249 0.17 -6.45 18.29
N LEU A 250 -0.65 -5.54 17.78
CA LEU A 250 -0.17 -4.33 17.11
C LEU A 250 0.42 -3.32 18.09
N CYS A 251 -0.04 -3.28 19.34
CA CYS A 251 0.60 -2.49 20.39
C CYS A 251 2.02 -2.98 20.74
N ARG A 252 2.37 -4.23 20.41
CA ARG A 252 3.72 -4.79 20.57
C ARG A 252 4.60 -4.60 19.33
N ALA A 253 4.07 -3.96 18.27
CA ALA A 253 4.85 -3.63 17.10
C ALA A 253 5.93 -2.59 17.43
N LEU A 254 7.03 -2.62 16.67
CA LEU A 254 8.20 -1.74 16.86
C LEU A 254 7.82 -0.26 16.77
N ASP A 255 6.88 0.06 15.86
CA ASP A 255 6.11 1.31 15.81
C ASP A 255 4.63 0.95 15.95
N ALA A 256 4.09 1.02 17.17
CA ALA A 256 2.68 0.71 17.40
C ALA A 256 1.78 1.70 16.63
N PRO A 257 0.81 1.23 15.82
CA PRO A 257 -0.16 2.11 15.20
C PRO A 257 -1.04 2.77 16.26
N GLN A 258 -1.61 3.92 15.92
CA GLN A 258 -2.60 4.56 16.80
C GLN A 258 -3.75 3.60 17.07
N GLN A 259 -4.21 3.52 18.32
CA GLN A 259 -5.30 2.62 18.70
C GLN A 259 -6.56 2.85 17.86
N GLN A 260 -6.86 4.11 17.55
CA GLN A 260 -7.97 4.47 16.68
C GLN A 260 -7.86 3.87 15.28
N ALA A 261 -6.64 3.79 14.71
CA ALA A 261 -6.39 3.18 13.41
C ALA A 261 -6.69 1.68 13.43
N VAL A 262 -6.26 1.00 14.50
CA VAL A 262 -6.59 -0.43 14.69
C VAL A 262 -8.10 -0.63 14.83
N CYS A 263 -8.78 0.18 15.65
CA CYS A 263 -10.23 0.12 15.80
C CYS A 263 -10.96 0.39 14.48
N ASN A 264 -10.48 1.35 13.67
CA ASN A 264 -11.05 1.66 12.36
C ASN A 264 -10.87 0.49 11.39
N ALA A 265 -9.68 -0.11 11.34
CA ALA A 265 -9.38 -1.26 10.49
C ALA A 265 -10.24 -2.47 10.86
N VAL A 266 -10.35 -2.80 12.15
CA VAL A 266 -11.25 -3.86 12.65
C VAL A 266 -12.71 -3.53 12.31
N GLY A 267 -13.12 -2.28 12.50
CA GLY A 267 -14.46 -1.81 12.13
C GLY A 267 -14.76 -1.97 10.64
N LEU A 268 -13.78 -1.70 9.76
CA LEU A 268 -13.90 -1.93 8.32
C LEU A 268 -14.01 -3.42 8.00
N LEU A 269 -13.18 -4.27 8.60
CA LEU A 269 -13.22 -5.72 8.39
C LEU A 269 -14.58 -6.32 8.81
N ARG A 270 -15.16 -5.85 9.92
CA ARG A 270 -16.51 -6.23 10.35
C ARG A 270 -17.57 -5.78 9.35
N LYS A 271 -17.54 -4.52 8.90
CA LYS A 271 -18.47 -3.99 7.89
C LYS A 271 -18.40 -4.72 6.54
N ILE A 272 -17.22 -5.16 6.15
CA ILE A 272 -17.00 -5.96 4.93
C ILE A 272 -17.51 -7.40 5.12
N GLY A 273 -17.72 -7.85 6.36
CA GLY A 273 -18.09 -9.22 6.69
C GLY A 273 -16.90 -10.19 6.68
N ALA A 274 -15.68 -9.68 6.82
CA ALA A 274 -14.46 -10.49 6.90
C ALA A 274 -14.24 -11.07 8.31
N CYS A 275 -14.71 -10.39 9.35
CA CYS A 275 -14.67 -10.86 10.73
C CYS A 275 -16.09 -10.90 11.33
N GLN A 276 -16.29 -11.76 12.32
CA GLN A 276 -17.52 -11.74 13.11
C GLN A 276 -17.68 -10.42 13.89
N GLN A 277 -18.92 -10.06 14.24
CA GLN A 277 -19.23 -8.78 14.88
C GLN A 277 -18.78 -8.74 16.35
N ASP A 278 -18.95 -9.87 17.06
CA ASP A 278 -18.67 -10.01 18.49
C ASP A 278 -17.29 -10.59 18.81
N SER A 279 -16.55 -11.06 17.79
CA SER A 279 -15.25 -11.71 17.97
C SER A 279 -14.25 -11.29 16.89
N TYR A 280 -12.96 -11.55 17.11
CA TYR A 280 -11.92 -11.33 16.10
C TYR A 280 -11.77 -12.51 15.13
N THR A 281 -12.70 -13.47 15.16
CA THR A 281 -12.63 -14.64 14.29
C THR A 281 -13.00 -14.29 12.85
N LEU A 282 -12.22 -14.80 11.91
CA LEU A 282 -12.47 -14.62 10.49
C LEU A 282 -13.71 -15.42 10.06
N THR A 283 -14.55 -14.81 9.24
CA THR A 283 -15.63 -15.52 8.54
C THR A 283 -15.04 -16.38 7.40
N PRO A 284 -15.82 -17.27 6.77
CA PRO A 284 -15.35 -17.97 5.57
C PRO A 284 -14.88 -17.00 4.47
N LEU A 285 -15.60 -15.89 4.27
CA LEU A 285 -15.18 -14.81 3.37
C LEU A 285 -13.85 -14.19 3.82
N GLY A 286 -13.67 -13.92 5.11
CA GLY A 286 -12.43 -13.39 5.68
C GLY A 286 -11.21 -14.26 5.42
N HIS A 287 -11.35 -15.59 5.52
CA HIS A 287 -10.28 -16.54 5.20
C HIS A 287 -9.88 -16.48 3.73
N HIS A 288 -10.84 -16.41 2.81
CA HIS A 288 -10.57 -16.23 1.38
C HIS A 288 -9.92 -14.88 1.07
N LEU A 289 -10.35 -13.81 1.74
CA LEU A 289 -9.75 -12.48 1.60
C LEU A 289 -8.31 -12.43 2.10
N ALA A 290 -8.02 -13.09 3.22
CA ALA A 290 -6.68 -13.17 3.79
C ALA A 290 -5.67 -13.88 2.87
N ALA A 291 -6.15 -14.72 1.94
CA ALA A 291 -5.33 -15.40 0.95
C ALA A 291 -4.97 -14.52 -0.27
N LEU A 292 -5.61 -13.35 -0.43
CA LEU A 292 -5.36 -12.45 -1.56
C LEU A 292 -4.54 -11.24 -1.10
N PRO A 293 -3.36 -10.95 -1.71
CA PRO A 293 -2.49 -9.85 -1.29
C PRO A 293 -2.95 -8.50 -1.89
N VAL A 294 -4.24 -8.17 -1.71
CA VAL A 294 -4.86 -6.94 -2.22
C VAL A 294 -5.68 -6.26 -1.13
N ASN A 295 -6.10 -5.01 -1.37
CA ASN A 295 -7.05 -4.34 -0.48
C ASN A 295 -8.32 -5.18 -0.32
N VAL A 296 -8.82 -5.32 0.90
CA VAL A 296 -10.00 -6.16 1.23
C VAL A 296 -11.25 -5.84 0.41
N LYS A 297 -11.47 -4.57 0.03
CA LYS A 297 -12.58 -4.17 -0.84
C LYS A 297 -12.43 -4.73 -2.25
N ILE A 298 -11.22 -4.63 -2.80
CA ILE A 298 -10.85 -5.16 -4.11
C ILE A 298 -10.90 -6.70 -4.10
N GLY A 299 -10.35 -7.33 -3.07
CA GLY A 299 -10.40 -8.79 -2.90
C GLY A 299 -11.84 -9.30 -2.88
N LYS A 300 -12.74 -8.62 -2.17
CA LYS A 300 -14.17 -8.99 -2.11
C LYS A 300 -14.83 -8.83 -3.48
N MET A 301 -14.56 -7.75 -4.21
CA MET A 301 -15.05 -7.59 -5.59
C MET A 301 -14.57 -8.72 -6.50
N LEU A 302 -13.28 -9.07 -6.43
CA LEU A 302 -12.70 -10.11 -7.27
C LEU A 302 -13.27 -11.50 -6.98
N ILE A 303 -13.44 -11.85 -5.70
CA ILE A 303 -14.07 -13.10 -5.27
C ILE A 303 -15.50 -13.17 -5.82
N PHE A 304 -16.32 -12.14 -5.59
CA PHE A 304 -17.69 -12.13 -6.10
C PHE A 304 -17.75 -12.03 -7.63
N GLY A 305 -16.79 -11.35 -8.26
CA GLY A 305 -16.63 -11.32 -9.71
C GLY A 305 -16.39 -12.71 -10.29
N ALA A 306 -15.59 -13.55 -9.62
CA ALA A 306 -15.42 -14.94 -10.00
C ALA A 306 -16.69 -15.77 -9.74
N ILE A 307 -17.33 -15.62 -8.57
CA ILE A 307 -18.55 -16.35 -8.22
C ILE A 307 -19.68 -16.09 -9.22
N PHE A 308 -19.88 -14.84 -9.67
CA PHE A 308 -20.94 -14.47 -10.61
C PHE A 308 -20.51 -14.53 -12.09
N GLY A 309 -19.32 -15.07 -12.40
CA GLY A 309 -18.85 -15.26 -13.78
C GLY A 309 -18.54 -13.95 -14.53
N CYS A 310 -18.23 -12.86 -13.80
CA CYS A 310 -17.90 -11.54 -14.35
C CYS A 310 -16.51 -11.04 -13.89
N LEU A 311 -15.55 -11.96 -13.74
CA LEU A 311 -14.22 -11.67 -13.21
C LEU A 311 -13.43 -10.69 -14.09
N GLU A 312 -13.39 -10.87 -15.41
CA GLU A 312 -12.57 -10.01 -16.29
C GLU A 312 -13.02 -8.53 -16.23
N PRO A 313 -14.30 -8.18 -16.39
CA PRO A 313 -14.75 -6.80 -16.23
C PRO A 313 -14.46 -6.21 -14.85
N ILE A 314 -14.65 -7.00 -13.78
CA ILE A 314 -14.39 -6.54 -12.42
C ILE A 314 -12.89 -6.37 -12.16
N ALA A 315 -12.03 -7.21 -12.72
CA ALA A 315 -10.58 -7.07 -12.62
C ALA A 315 -10.09 -5.80 -13.33
N ILE A 316 -10.71 -5.41 -14.46
CA ILE A 316 -10.40 -4.15 -15.15
C ILE A 316 -10.79 -2.95 -14.27
N ILE A 317 -12.00 -2.98 -13.70
CA ILE A 317 -12.46 -1.92 -12.80
C ILE A 317 -11.57 -1.86 -11.55
N ALA A 318 -11.26 -3.00 -10.93
CA ALA A 318 -10.39 -3.10 -9.76
C ALA A 318 -8.97 -2.58 -10.02
N ALA A 319 -8.39 -2.90 -11.18
CA ALA A 319 -7.10 -2.37 -11.61
C ALA A 319 -7.16 -0.84 -11.76
N ALA A 320 -8.23 -0.31 -12.38
CA ALA A 320 -8.42 1.13 -12.50
C ALA A 320 -8.70 1.85 -11.18
N MET A 321 -9.27 1.16 -10.19
CA MET A 321 -9.47 1.68 -8.83
C MET A 321 -8.18 1.69 -8.02
N SER A 322 -7.27 0.76 -8.29
CA SER A 322 -5.98 0.64 -7.58
C SER A 322 -4.92 1.60 -8.15
N GLU A 323 -5.06 1.96 -9.42
CA GLU A 323 -4.15 2.83 -10.16
C GLU A 323 -4.75 4.21 -10.44
N LYS A 324 -3.94 5.10 -11.05
CA LYS A 324 -4.44 6.42 -11.50
C LYS A 324 -5.50 6.25 -12.60
N SER A 325 -6.59 7.01 -12.49
CA SER A 325 -7.63 7.08 -13.52
C SER A 325 -7.03 7.32 -14.91
N PRO A 326 -7.48 6.58 -15.95
CA PRO A 326 -7.00 6.78 -17.31
C PRO A 326 -7.47 8.09 -17.93
N PHE A 327 -8.52 8.73 -17.39
CA PHE A 327 -8.98 10.04 -17.85
C PHE A 327 -8.07 11.17 -17.35
N VAL A 328 -7.61 12.01 -18.28
CA VAL A 328 -6.83 13.22 -18.00
C VAL A 328 -7.71 14.44 -18.21
N THR A 329 -7.57 15.43 -17.32
CA THR A 329 -8.29 16.70 -17.43
C THR A 329 -7.31 17.86 -17.45
N PRO A 330 -6.82 18.28 -18.65
CA PRO A 330 -5.94 19.43 -18.76
C PRO A 330 -6.64 20.72 -18.33
N MET A 331 -5.94 21.61 -17.61
CA MET A 331 -6.51 22.85 -17.07
C MET A 331 -7.16 23.74 -18.14
N SER A 332 -6.56 23.84 -19.33
CA SER A 332 -7.06 24.66 -20.43
C SER A 332 -8.23 24.04 -21.20
N ARG A 333 -8.45 22.72 -21.09
CA ARG A 333 -9.42 21.96 -21.90
C ARG A 333 -10.35 21.11 -21.04
N LYS A 334 -10.69 21.61 -19.86
CA LYS A 334 -11.51 20.90 -18.86
C LYS A 334 -12.90 20.54 -19.38
N GLU A 335 -13.56 21.45 -20.10
CA GLU A 335 -14.91 21.23 -20.63
C GLU A 335 -14.91 20.17 -21.73
N GLU A 336 -13.98 20.25 -22.69
CA GLU A 336 -13.82 19.24 -23.74
C GLU A 336 -13.53 17.85 -23.15
N ALA A 337 -12.65 17.76 -22.15
CA ALA A 337 -12.34 16.49 -21.48
C ALA A 337 -13.56 15.90 -20.77
N ASN A 338 -14.35 16.74 -20.09
CA ASN A 338 -15.58 16.29 -19.43
C ASN A 338 -16.64 15.84 -20.43
N LEU A 339 -16.81 16.56 -21.55
CA LEU A 339 -17.71 16.15 -22.65
C LEU A 339 -17.27 14.82 -23.26
N ALA A 340 -15.97 14.64 -23.49
CA ALA A 340 -15.42 13.40 -24.03
C ALA A 340 -15.61 12.21 -23.07
N LYS A 341 -15.46 12.42 -21.76
CA LYS A 341 -15.78 11.41 -20.74
C LYS A 341 -17.28 11.11 -20.70
N SER A 342 -18.13 12.14 -20.78
CA SER A 342 -19.59 11.99 -20.82
C SER A 342 -20.07 11.24 -22.06
N ALA A 343 -19.39 11.36 -23.20
CA ALA A 343 -19.71 10.62 -24.41
C ALA A 343 -19.44 9.11 -24.27
N LEU A 344 -18.57 8.72 -23.33
CA LEU A 344 -18.30 7.32 -22.98
C LEU A 344 -19.14 6.84 -21.79
N ALA A 345 -20.01 7.69 -21.23
CA ALA A 345 -20.77 7.38 -20.04
C ALA A 345 -21.75 6.23 -20.27
N VAL A 346 -21.69 5.23 -19.38
CA VAL A 346 -22.56 4.04 -19.43
C VAL A 346 -23.18 3.81 -18.06
N ALA A 347 -24.48 3.51 -18.05
CA ALA A 347 -25.21 3.04 -16.88
C ALA A 347 -25.15 3.94 -15.61
N ASN A 348 -25.00 5.25 -15.77
CA ASN A 348 -24.86 6.21 -14.65
C ASN A 348 -23.74 5.79 -13.67
N SER A 349 -22.59 5.43 -14.22
CA SER A 349 -21.47 4.85 -13.47
C SER A 349 -20.12 5.31 -14.03
N ASP A 350 -19.30 5.94 -13.18
CA ASP A 350 -17.90 6.23 -13.52
C ASP A 350 -17.10 4.94 -13.74
N HIS A 351 -17.30 3.92 -12.90
CA HIS A 351 -16.63 2.62 -13.02
C HIS A 351 -16.93 1.94 -14.37
N MET A 352 -18.20 1.91 -14.79
CA MET A 352 -18.58 1.35 -16.11
C MET A 352 -18.06 2.21 -17.26
N THR A 353 -17.93 3.52 -17.05
CA THR A 353 -17.38 4.46 -18.04
C THR A 353 -15.88 4.20 -18.25
N ILE A 354 -15.13 3.97 -17.18
CA ILE A 354 -13.71 3.58 -17.26
C ILE A 354 -13.56 2.24 -17.98
N TYR A 355 -14.40 1.26 -17.63
CA TYR A 355 -14.44 -0.03 -18.32
C TYR A 355 -14.71 0.14 -19.82
N ASN A 356 -15.72 0.93 -20.20
CA ASN A 356 -16.06 1.20 -21.60
C ASN A 356 -14.91 1.89 -22.36
N ALA A 357 -14.25 2.86 -21.74
CA ALA A 357 -13.07 3.52 -22.30
C ALA A 357 -11.92 2.55 -22.55
N TYR A 358 -11.67 1.65 -21.59
CA TYR A 358 -10.67 0.60 -21.73
C TYR A 358 -11.01 -0.39 -22.86
N LEU A 359 -12.28 -0.80 -23.01
CA LEU A 359 -12.68 -1.70 -24.11
C LEU A 359 -12.45 -1.07 -25.48
N GLY A 360 -12.84 0.21 -25.65
CA GLY A 360 -12.63 0.94 -26.89
C GLY A 360 -11.14 1.12 -27.23
N TRP A 361 -10.30 1.33 -26.22
CA TRP A 361 -8.84 1.34 -26.40
C TRP A 361 -8.31 -0.05 -26.79
N LYS A 362 -8.76 -1.11 -26.12
CA LYS A 362 -8.31 -2.50 -26.36
C LYS A 362 -8.65 -2.97 -27.78
N SER A 363 -9.82 -2.63 -28.31
CA SER A 363 -10.20 -2.99 -29.69
C SER A 363 -9.35 -2.28 -30.74
N LEU A 364 -9.05 -1.00 -30.54
CA LEU A 364 -8.23 -0.22 -31.48
C LEU A 364 -6.74 -0.52 -31.37
N ARG A 365 -6.30 -1.09 -30.25
CA ARG A 365 -4.92 -1.57 -30.08
C ARG A 365 -4.58 -2.68 -31.09
N SER A 366 -5.53 -3.55 -31.43
CA SER A 366 -5.32 -4.55 -32.49
C SER A 366 -5.25 -3.98 -33.91
N GLU A 367 -5.78 -2.78 -34.13
CA GLU A 367 -5.76 -2.10 -35.43
C GLU A 367 -4.48 -1.29 -35.69
N GLY A 368 -3.67 -1.07 -34.65
CA GLY A 368 -2.33 -0.48 -34.73
C GLY A 368 -2.15 0.81 -33.92
N MET A 369 -0.89 1.20 -33.72
CA MET A 369 -0.50 2.29 -32.81
C MET A 369 -1.12 3.66 -33.17
N ARG A 370 -1.34 3.94 -34.46
CA ARG A 370 -1.94 5.21 -34.90
C ARG A 370 -3.40 5.33 -34.45
N ALA A 371 -4.19 4.26 -34.59
CA ALA A 371 -5.60 4.23 -34.17
C ALA A 371 -5.71 4.33 -32.64
N GLU A 372 -4.85 3.59 -31.93
CA GLU A 372 -4.72 3.64 -30.47
C GLU A 372 -4.45 5.07 -29.96
N MET A 373 -3.45 5.74 -30.53
CA MET A 373 -3.11 7.12 -30.16
C MET A 373 -4.22 8.12 -30.51
N ALA A 374 -4.90 7.94 -31.65
CA ALA A 374 -6.01 8.79 -32.04
C ALA A 374 -7.19 8.67 -31.05
N TYR A 375 -7.50 7.46 -30.59
CA TYR A 375 -8.52 7.22 -29.57
C TYR A 375 -8.17 7.89 -28.24
N CYS A 376 -6.93 7.70 -27.78
CA CYS A 376 -6.47 8.32 -26.53
C CYS A 376 -6.54 9.85 -26.59
N ARG A 377 -6.15 10.46 -27.72
CA ARG A 377 -6.25 11.92 -27.91
C ARG A 377 -7.70 12.41 -27.96
N ARG A 378 -8.58 11.68 -28.65
CA ARG A 378 -10.01 12.05 -28.78
C ARG A 378 -10.74 12.02 -27.44
N HIS A 379 -10.43 11.04 -26.59
CA HIS A 379 -11.12 10.82 -25.31
C HIS A 379 -10.34 11.31 -24.08
N PHE A 380 -9.25 12.05 -24.29
CA PHE A 380 -8.37 12.54 -23.21
C PHE A 380 -7.88 11.42 -22.27
N LEU A 381 -7.46 10.30 -22.84
CA LEU A 381 -6.99 9.15 -22.10
C LEU A 381 -5.46 9.11 -22.02
N ASN A 382 -4.94 8.67 -20.88
CA ASN A 382 -3.53 8.38 -20.67
C ASN A 382 -3.23 6.94 -21.09
N ARG A 383 -2.48 6.79 -22.18
CA ARG A 383 -2.07 5.47 -22.69
C ARG A 383 -1.27 4.66 -21.67
N THR A 384 -0.35 5.29 -20.94
CA THR A 384 0.48 4.59 -19.94
C THR A 384 -0.39 4.03 -18.82
N ALA A 385 -1.37 4.80 -18.34
CA ALA A 385 -2.33 4.32 -17.33
C ALA A 385 -3.15 3.13 -17.85
N LEU A 386 -3.61 3.16 -19.10
CA LEU A 386 -4.34 2.05 -19.72
C LEU A 386 -3.48 0.77 -19.86
N MET A 387 -2.19 0.93 -20.17
CA MET A 387 -1.24 -0.19 -20.18
C MET A 387 -1.02 -0.77 -18.78
N THR A 388 -0.83 0.09 -17.77
CA THR A 388 -0.71 -0.35 -16.37
C THR A 388 -1.98 -1.08 -15.91
N ILE A 389 -3.17 -0.59 -16.27
CA ILE A 389 -4.45 -1.26 -15.98
C ILE A 389 -4.49 -2.65 -16.64
N GLU A 390 -4.01 -2.80 -17.87
CA GLU A 390 -3.92 -4.12 -18.53
C GLU A 390 -3.02 -5.08 -17.74
N ASP A 391 -1.83 -4.62 -17.33
CA ASP A 391 -0.84 -5.44 -16.63
C ASP A 391 -1.37 -5.87 -15.24
N VAL A 392 -1.89 -4.92 -14.45
CA VAL A 392 -2.47 -5.18 -13.13
C VAL A 392 -3.68 -6.10 -13.24
N LYS A 393 -4.56 -5.91 -14.24
CA LYS A 393 -5.70 -6.81 -14.47
C LYS A 393 -5.25 -8.27 -14.63
N GLN A 394 -4.20 -8.52 -15.41
CA GLN A 394 -3.69 -9.88 -15.61
C GLN A 394 -3.18 -10.48 -14.29
N GLU A 395 -2.53 -9.68 -13.46
CA GLU A 395 -2.07 -10.10 -12.13
C GLU A 395 -3.25 -10.40 -11.19
N LEU A 396 -4.26 -9.53 -11.14
CA LEU A 396 -5.48 -9.73 -10.34
C LEU A 396 -6.21 -11.03 -10.71
N ILE A 397 -6.37 -11.31 -12.01
CA ILE A 397 -7.02 -12.55 -12.48
C ILE A 397 -6.20 -13.77 -12.05
N ARG A 398 -4.86 -13.75 -12.22
CA ARG A 398 -3.98 -14.85 -11.81
C ARG A 398 -4.05 -15.13 -10.31
N MET A 399 -4.14 -14.10 -9.47
CA MET A 399 -4.27 -14.27 -8.02
C MET A 399 -5.57 -14.98 -7.65
N VAL A 400 -6.68 -14.62 -8.30
CA VAL A 400 -8.00 -15.26 -8.08
C VAL A 400 -8.04 -16.70 -8.60
N GLU A 401 -7.37 -16.96 -9.72
CA GLU A 401 -7.15 -18.32 -10.25
C GLU A 401 -6.33 -19.17 -9.27
N GLN A 402 -5.23 -18.64 -8.72
CA GLN A 402 -4.39 -19.33 -7.73
C GLN A 402 -5.13 -19.58 -6.41
N ALA A 403 -6.01 -18.68 -6.01
CA ALA A 403 -6.92 -18.87 -4.87
C ALA A 403 -8.01 -19.93 -5.14
N GLY A 404 -8.08 -20.49 -6.35
CA GLY A 404 -8.98 -21.58 -6.73
C GLY A 404 -10.38 -21.14 -7.12
N PHE A 405 -10.66 -19.84 -7.22
CA PHE A 405 -12.02 -19.34 -7.55
C PHE A 405 -12.40 -19.50 -9.03
N VAL A 406 -11.42 -19.76 -9.91
CA VAL A 406 -11.66 -20.02 -11.34
C VAL A 406 -11.24 -21.45 -11.65
N ALA A 407 -12.14 -22.22 -12.25
CA ALA A 407 -11.82 -23.57 -12.70
C ALA A 407 -10.87 -23.51 -13.91
N SER A 408 -9.67 -24.08 -13.78
CA SER A 408 -8.82 -24.35 -14.94
C SER A 408 -9.53 -25.37 -15.82
N LYS A 409 -10.17 -24.93 -16.91
CA LYS A 409 -10.89 -25.81 -17.84
C LYS A 409 -9.99 -26.99 -18.25
N PRO A 410 -10.31 -28.24 -17.87
CA PRO A 410 -9.48 -29.39 -18.23
C PRO A 410 -9.69 -29.66 -19.72
N GLY A 411 -8.70 -29.31 -20.55
CA GLY A 411 -8.76 -29.58 -21.99
C GLY A 411 -7.99 -28.62 -22.91
N ARG A 412 -7.46 -27.49 -22.41
CA ARG A 412 -6.57 -26.64 -23.24
C ARG A 412 -5.14 -27.16 -23.21
N THR A 413 -4.77 -27.91 -24.24
CA THR A 413 -3.35 -28.18 -24.52
C THR A 413 -2.61 -26.85 -24.79
N PRO A 414 -1.32 -26.71 -24.45
CA PRO A 414 -0.59 -25.43 -24.56
C PRO A 414 -0.33 -24.96 -26.01
N ARG A 415 -0.91 -25.63 -27.02
CA ARG A 415 -0.63 -25.39 -28.45
C ARG A 415 -1.86 -25.30 -29.35
N SER A 416 -3.08 -25.43 -28.83
CA SER A 416 -4.28 -25.14 -29.63
C SER A 416 -4.63 -23.65 -29.52
N ARG A 417 -4.50 -22.91 -30.62
CA ARG A 417 -5.08 -21.56 -30.80
C ARG A 417 -6.52 -21.56 -30.25
N PRO A 418 -6.98 -20.48 -29.60
CA PRO A 418 -8.32 -20.42 -29.05
C PRO A 418 -9.36 -20.52 -30.18
N SER A 419 -9.93 -21.71 -30.37
CA SER A 419 -11.00 -22.00 -31.33
C SER A 419 -12.40 -21.92 -30.70
N ALA A 420 -12.51 -21.37 -29.49
CA ALA A 420 -13.72 -20.65 -29.11
C ALA A 420 -13.40 -19.20 -29.39
N GLU A 421 -14.02 -18.63 -30.42
CA GLU A 421 -14.00 -17.20 -30.64
C GLU A 421 -14.22 -16.52 -29.28
N PRO A 422 -13.32 -15.61 -28.83
CA PRO A 422 -13.65 -14.77 -27.71
C PRO A 422 -14.97 -14.11 -28.10
N LYS A 423 -16.03 -14.28 -27.30
CA LYS A 423 -17.25 -13.48 -27.45
C LYS A 423 -16.75 -12.07 -27.73
N ALA A 424 -17.01 -11.57 -28.94
CA ALA A 424 -16.54 -10.27 -29.36
C ALA A 424 -16.79 -9.32 -28.19
N LEU A 425 -15.80 -8.49 -27.87
CA LEU A 425 -15.79 -7.54 -26.76
C LEU A 425 -17.00 -6.58 -26.93
N GLY A 426 -18.18 -7.10 -26.61
CA GLY A 426 -19.45 -6.60 -27.05
C GLY A 426 -20.01 -5.66 -26.02
N SER A 427 -20.84 -4.73 -26.47
CA SER A 427 -21.59 -3.83 -25.60
C SER A 427 -22.22 -4.62 -24.45
N LEU A 428 -21.94 -4.21 -23.20
CA LEU A 428 -22.50 -4.85 -22.01
C LEU A 428 -24.02 -4.85 -22.10
N SER A 429 -24.65 -6.03 -21.93
CA SER A 429 -26.11 -6.06 -21.83
C SER A 429 -26.56 -5.37 -20.54
N LYS A 430 -27.82 -4.90 -20.49
CA LYS A 430 -28.38 -4.32 -19.26
C LYS A 430 -28.30 -5.27 -18.07
N GLN A 431 -28.44 -6.58 -18.33
CA GLN A 431 -28.33 -7.62 -17.32
C GLN A 431 -26.91 -7.76 -16.78
N ASP A 432 -25.90 -7.72 -17.65
CA ASP A 432 -24.50 -7.77 -17.23
C ASP A 432 -24.13 -6.55 -16.39
N VAL A 433 -24.63 -5.36 -16.77
CA VAL A 433 -24.47 -4.14 -15.99
C VAL A 433 -25.05 -4.28 -14.58
N SER A 434 -26.24 -4.87 -14.41
CA SER A 434 -26.83 -5.11 -13.09
C SER A 434 -25.95 -6.03 -12.23
N VAL A 435 -25.42 -7.11 -12.81
CA VAL A 435 -24.49 -8.02 -12.11
C VAL A 435 -23.21 -7.29 -11.70
N LEU A 436 -22.61 -6.50 -12.60
CA LEU A 436 -21.40 -5.75 -12.30
C LEU A 436 -21.63 -4.70 -11.20
N LYS A 437 -22.76 -4.01 -11.21
CA LYS A 437 -23.14 -3.07 -10.13
C LYS A 437 -23.35 -3.78 -8.80
N ALA A 438 -23.92 -4.98 -8.81
CA ALA A 438 -24.09 -5.79 -7.61
C ALA A 438 -22.72 -6.20 -7.03
N VAL A 439 -21.78 -6.64 -7.88
CA VAL A 439 -20.41 -6.97 -7.44
C VAL A 439 -19.63 -5.75 -6.94
N LEU A 440 -19.78 -4.59 -7.59
CA LEU A 440 -19.21 -3.34 -7.07
C LEU A 440 -19.78 -2.99 -5.70
N THR A 441 -21.09 -3.20 -5.51
CA THR A 441 -21.73 -3.03 -4.20
C THR A 441 -21.11 -3.97 -3.17
N ALA A 442 -20.74 -5.19 -3.55
CA ALA A 442 -20.08 -6.12 -2.62
C ALA A 442 -18.77 -5.57 -2.04
N GLY A 443 -17.96 -4.89 -2.84
CA GLY A 443 -16.69 -4.31 -2.39
C GLY A 443 -16.80 -2.95 -1.71
N LEU A 444 -17.71 -2.11 -2.18
CA LEU A 444 -17.77 -0.68 -1.83
C LEU A 444 -19.02 -0.31 -1.02
N TYR A 445 -19.75 -1.28 -0.46
CA TYR A 445 -20.99 -1.03 0.29
C TYR A 445 -20.81 -0.05 1.46
N ASP A 446 -19.64 -0.02 2.10
CA ASP A 446 -19.35 0.91 3.19
C ASP A 446 -19.31 2.39 2.74
N SER A 447 -19.29 2.61 1.41
CA SER A 447 -19.29 3.91 0.73
C SER A 447 -20.58 4.10 -0.09
N VAL A 448 -21.72 4.10 0.57
CA VAL A 448 -23.05 4.32 -0.04
C VAL A 448 -23.71 5.59 0.48
N GLY A 449 -24.52 6.23 -0.36
CA GLY A 449 -25.36 7.35 0.03
C GLY A 449 -26.66 7.46 -0.78
N ARG A 450 -27.67 8.08 -0.17
CA ARG A 450 -29.00 8.31 -0.76
C ARG A 450 -29.01 9.59 -1.58
N ILE A 451 -29.50 9.54 -2.82
CA ILE A 451 -29.61 10.74 -3.65
C ILE A 451 -30.73 11.64 -3.12
N LEU A 452 -30.40 12.90 -2.84
CA LEU A 452 -31.37 13.94 -2.52
C LEU A 452 -31.74 14.64 -3.83
N CYS A 453 -32.88 14.27 -4.41
CA CYS A 453 -33.39 14.91 -5.61
C CYS A 453 -33.96 16.29 -5.24
N THR A 454 -33.33 17.35 -5.78
CA THR A 454 -33.83 18.72 -5.70
C THR A 454 -34.00 19.21 -7.12
N PRO A 455 -35.11 18.87 -7.80
CA PRO A 455 -35.34 19.30 -9.16
C PRO A 455 -35.44 20.83 -9.19
N SER A 456 -34.61 21.48 -10.01
CA SER A 456 -34.74 22.92 -10.25
C SER A 456 -35.96 23.18 -11.13
N LEU A 457 -36.67 24.26 -10.86
CA LEU A 457 -37.75 24.77 -11.70
C LEU A 457 -37.21 25.50 -12.95
N ASP A 458 -35.90 25.81 -12.97
CA ASP A 458 -35.21 26.42 -14.10
C ASP A 458 -34.50 25.35 -14.95
N ILE A 459 -34.89 25.27 -16.23
CA ILE A 459 -34.38 24.31 -17.22
C ILE A 459 -32.89 24.57 -17.55
N GLN A 460 -32.40 25.81 -17.32
CA GLN A 460 -31.01 26.19 -17.60
C GLN A 460 -30.06 25.92 -16.43
N GLU A 461 -30.56 25.81 -15.19
CA GLU A 461 -29.73 25.63 -14.01
C GLU A 461 -29.52 24.13 -13.69
N ARG A 462 -28.38 23.57 -14.11
CA ARG A 462 -28.01 22.19 -13.75
C ARG A 462 -27.54 22.11 -12.30
N VAL A 463 -28.44 21.72 -11.41
CA VAL A 463 -28.14 21.51 -9.99
C VAL A 463 -27.23 20.29 -9.81
N ALA A 464 -26.16 20.47 -9.04
CA ALA A 464 -25.25 19.39 -8.69
C ALA A 464 -25.96 18.34 -7.81
N CYS A 465 -25.75 17.07 -8.10
CA CYS A 465 -26.28 15.95 -7.33
C CYS A 465 -25.76 16.02 -5.88
N VAL A 466 -26.69 16.00 -4.92
CA VAL A 466 -26.40 15.96 -3.48
C VAL A 466 -26.78 14.59 -2.95
N VAL A 467 -25.92 14.04 -2.10
CA VAL A 467 -26.04 12.69 -1.57
C VAL A 467 -25.97 12.75 -0.04
N GLU A 468 -26.91 12.09 0.62
CA GLU A 468 -26.91 11.88 2.07
C GLU A 468 -26.20 10.57 2.40
N THR A 469 -25.06 10.66 3.09
CA THR A 469 -24.29 9.50 3.57
C THR A 469 -24.51 9.32 5.06
N ALA A 470 -24.08 8.18 5.62
CA ALA A 470 -24.05 7.96 7.07
C ALA A 470 -23.25 9.03 7.84
N GLN A 471 -22.35 9.76 7.17
CA GLN A 471 -21.51 10.81 7.75
C GLN A 471 -21.98 12.23 7.37
N GLY A 472 -23.19 12.37 6.82
CA GLY A 472 -23.78 13.65 6.42
C GLY A 472 -23.83 13.87 4.91
N LYS A 473 -24.21 15.09 4.52
CA LYS A 473 -24.44 15.47 3.11
C LYS A 473 -23.12 15.72 2.36
N ALA A 474 -23.05 15.24 1.13
CA ALA A 474 -21.92 15.41 0.21
C ALA A 474 -22.41 15.73 -1.20
N HIS A 475 -21.57 16.37 -2.01
CA HIS A 475 -21.85 16.68 -3.41
C HIS A 475 -21.12 15.71 -4.35
N VAL A 476 -21.72 15.36 -5.49
CA VAL A 476 -20.98 14.59 -6.50
C VAL A 476 -19.90 15.48 -7.13
N HIS A 477 -18.67 14.96 -7.21
CA HIS A 477 -17.50 15.68 -7.69
C HIS A 477 -17.63 16.08 -9.17
N PHE A 478 -16.98 17.17 -9.56
CA PHE A 478 -17.11 17.75 -10.91
C PHE A 478 -16.57 16.87 -12.05
N SER A 479 -15.73 15.89 -11.73
CA SER A 479 -15.17 14.94 -12.71
C SER A 479 -16.05 13.70 -12.91
N SER A 480 -17.08 13.50 -12.09
CA SER A 480 -17.97 12.34 -12.18
C SER A 480 -18.99 12.54 -13.30
N VAL A 481 -19.30 11.46 -14.03
CA VAL A 481 -20.39 11.47 -15.02
C VAL A 481 -21.76 11.72 -14.39
N ASN A 482 -21.90 11.48 -13.08
CA ASN A 482 -23.15 11.67 -12.33
C ASN A 482 -23.25 13.04 -11.66
N ARG A 483 -22.39 14.01 -12.01
CA ARG A 483 -22.38 15.35 -11.38
C ARG A 483 -23.77 15.99 -11.31
N TYR A 484 -24.59 15.80 -12.35
CA TYR A 484 -25.92 16.39 -12.48
C TYR A 484 -27.03 15.33 -12.44
N LEU A 485 -26.77 14.16 -11.85
CA LEU A 485 -27.76 13.10 -11.75
C LEU A 485 -28.89 13.51 -10.78
N GLN A 486 -30.10 13.65 -11.31
CA GLN A 486 -31.31 14.01 -10.56
C GLN A 486 -32.31 12.85 -10.65
N THR A 487 -32.04 11.78 -9.90
CA THR A 487 -32.92 10.61 -9.81
C THR A 487 -33.07 10.17 -8.36
N HIS A 488 -34.15 9.46 -8.04
CA HIS A 488 -34.27 8.76 -6.78
C HIS A 488 -33.46 7.48 -6.81
N GLY A 489 -32.70 7.21 -5.76
CA GLY A 489 -31.91 6.00 -5.66
C GLY A 489 -30.70 6.18 -4.76
N TRP A 490 -29.75 5.27 -4.96
CA TRP A 490 -28.56 5.13 -4.12
C TRP A 490 -27.31 5.22 -4.98
N LEU A 491 -26.33 5.97 -4.50
CA LEU A 491 -25.02 6.10 -5.12
C LEU A 491 -23.98 5.40 -4.26
N LEU A 492 -23.26 4.49 -4.91
CA LEU A 492 -21.97 3.98 -4.47
C LEU A 492 -20.90 5.01 -4.86
N PHE A 493 -19.86 5.17 -4.04
CA PHE A 493 -18.70 5.99 -4.38
C PHE A 493 -17.40 5.31 -3.95
N GLN A 494 -16.30 5.57 -4.65
CA GLN A 494 -15.00 5.02 -4.27
C GLN A 494 -14.33 5.87 -3.20
N GLU A 495 -14.28 7.18 -3.43
CA GLU A 495 -13.53 8.12 -2.58
C GLU A 495 -14.39 9.31 -2.15
N LYS A 496 -14.04 9.86 -0.99
CA LYS A 496 -14.62 11.09 -0.45
C LYS A 496 -13.52 12.09 -0.17
N VAL A 497 -13.64 13.28 -0.73
CA VAL A 497 -12.63 14.34 -0.65
C VAL A 497 -13.26 15.60 -0.09
N LYS A 498 -12.63 16.24 0.90
CA LYS A 498 -13.09 17.51 1.45
C LYS A 498 -12.23 18.66 0.91
N TYR A 499 -12.88 19.58 0.20
CA TYR A 499 -12.33 20.88 -0.16
C TYR A 499 -13.05 21.95 0.69
N THR A 500 -13.76 22.88 0.03
CA THR A 500 -14.73 23.78 0.68
C THR A 500 -15.98 23.04 1.16
N LYS A 501 -16.39 22.02 0.40
CA LYS A 501 -17.47 21.08 0.71
C LYS A 501 -16.95 19.65 0.57
N VAL A 502 -17.72 18.70 1.07
CA VAL A 502 -17.44 17.27 0.91
C VAL A 502 -17.89 16.83 -0.48
N PHE A 503 -17.00 16.19 -1.24
CA PHE A 503 -17.25 15.70 -2.58
C PHE A 503 -17.07 14.18 -2.68
N LEU A 504 -17.91 13.53 -3.47
CA LEU A 504 -17.85 12.10 -3.78
C LEU A 504 -17.25 11.89 -5.17
N ARG A 505 -16.21 11.06 -5.26
CA ARG A 505 -15.56 10.69 -6.52
C ARG A 505 -15.91 9.26 -6.92
N ASP A 506 -15.88 9.06 -8.24
CA ASP A 506 -16.09 7.78 -8.91
C ASP A 506 -17.36 7.10 -8.41
N THR A 507 -18.49 7.61 -8.89
CA THR A 507 -19.81 7.26 -8.37
C THR A 507 -20.54 6.28 -9.28
N THR A 508 -21.43 5.47 -8.72
CA THR A 508 -22.23 4.51 -9.48
C THR A 508 -23.62 4.37 -8.90
N LEU A 509 -24.64 4.55 -9.74
CA LEU A 509 -26.03 4.33 -9.37
C LEU A 509 -26.27 2.82 -9.17
N ILE A 510 -26.69 2.44 -7.97
CA ILE A 510 -26.94 1.06 -7.56
C ILE A 510 -28.39 0.85 -7.13
N SER A 511 -28.78 -0.42 -7.04
CA SER A 511 -30.13 -0.82 -6.66
C SER A 511 -30.28 -1.19 -5.19
N PRO A 512 -31.51 -1.11 -4.67
CA PRO A 512 -31.87 -1.71 -3.39
C PRO A 512 -31.51 -3.19 -3.28
N LEU A 513 -31.69 -3.98 -4.35
CA LEU A 513 -31.41 -5.42 -4.32
C LEU A 513 -29.91 -5.70 -4.08
N SER A 514 -29.03 -4.94 -4.72
CA SER A 514 -27.58 -5.06 -4.53
C SER A 514 -27.18 -4.78 -3.08
N MET A 515 -27.79 -3.78 -2.45
CA MET A 515 -27.56 -3.45 -1.04
C MET A 515 -28.16 -4.48 -0.09
N LEU A 516 -29.36 -5.01 -0.38
CA LEU A 516 -29.96 -6.08 0.41
C LEU A 516 -29.13 -7.37 0.32
N LEU A 517 -28.43 -7.62 -0.78
CA LEU A 517 -27.59 -8.81 -0.92
C LEU A 517 -26.23 -8.68 -0.22
N PHE A 518 -25.53 -7.55 -0.40
CA PHE A 518 -24.14 -7.40 0.06
C PHE A 518 -23.93 -6.38 1.19
N GLY A 519 -24.99 -5.73 1.62
CA GLY A 519 -24.94 -4.71 2.65
C GLY A 519 -24.78 -5.26 4.06
N GLY A 520 -24.91 -4.36 5.04
CA GLY A 520 -24.80 -4.69 6.45
C GLY A 520 -26.09 -5.29 7.01
N ASP A 521 -26.32 -5.12 8.30
CA ASP A 521 -27.33 -5.90 9.04
C ASP A 521 -28.75 -5.58 8.57
N ILE A 522 -29.50 -6.63 8.20
CA ILE A 522 -30.90 -6.51 7.82
C ILE A 522 -31.75 -6.60 9.09
N ASP A 523 -32.51 -5.55 9.40
CA ASP A 523 -33.59 -5.61 10.38
C ASP A 523 -34.95 -5.46 9.70
N VAL A 524 -35.93 -6.25 10.15
CA VAL A 524 -37.25 -6.34 9.50
C VAL A 524 -38.34 -5.99 10.49
N GLN A 525 -38.95 -4.82 10.28
CA GLN A 525 -40.02 -4.31 11.13
C GLN A 525 -41.37 -4.78 10.57
N HIS A 526 -41.93 -5.81 11.20
CA HIS A 526 -43.12 -6.51 10.72
C HIS A 526 -44.37 -5.61 10.63
N ARG A 527 -44.53 -4.68 11.58
CA ARG A 527 -45.72 -3.83 11.68
C ARG A 527 -45.75 -2.77 10.57
N ASP A 528 -44.60 -2.17 10.26
CA ASP A 528 -44.51 -1.03 9.36
C ASP A 528 -44.13 -1.39 7.91
N ARG A 529 -43.93 -2.70 7.63
CA ARG A 529 -43.44 -3.22 6.34
C ARG A 529 -42.15 -2.51 5.89
N LEU A 530 -41.28 -2.29 6.87
CA LEU A 530 -40.04 -1.55 6.72
C LEU A 530 -38.87 -2.51 6.89
N ILE A 531 -37.96 -2.48 5.93
CA ILE A 531 -36.67 -3.18 6.01
C ILE A 531 -35.62 -2.10 6.24
N SER A 532 -34.79 -2.25 7.28
CA SER A 532 -33.64 -1.38 7.50
C SER A 532 -32.32 -2.11 7.26
N LEU A 533 -31.34 -1.40 6.70
CA LEU A 533 -29.94 -1.82 6.63
C LEU A 533 -29.10 -0.87 7.50
N ASP A 534 -28.28 -1.43 8.38
CA ASP A 534 -27.36 -0.70 9.28
C ASP A 534 -28.04 0.42 10.10
N GLY A 535 -29.36 0.32 10.32
CA GLY A 535 -30.15 1.26 11.10
C GLY A 535 -30.34 2.66 10.49
N TRP A 536 -29.87 2.93 9.26
CA TRP A 536 -30.03 4.24 8.62
C TRP A 536 -30.54 4.20 7.19
N ILE A 537 -30.43 3.06 6.51
CA ILE A 537 -30.99 2.83 5.18
C ILE A 537 -32.35 2.16 5.34
N TYR A 538 -33.39 2.72 4.73
CA TYR A 538 -34.76 2.23 4.89
C TYR A 538 -35.39 1.93 3.53
N PHE A 539 -36.03 0.76 3.41
CA PHE A 539 -36.81 0.35 2.25
C PHE A 539 -38.23 -0.03 2.65
N GLN A 540 -39.21 0.57 1.97
CA GLN A 540 -40.59 0.16 2.09
C GLN A 540 -40.81 -1.09 1.24
N ALA A 541 -40.93 -2.26 1.88
CA ALA A 541 -41.00 -3.53 1.18
C ALA A 541 -41.71 -4.62 2.01
N PRO A 542 -42.39 -5.59 1.37
CA PRO A 542 -42.92 -6.74 2.07
C PRO A 542 -41.86 -7.47 2.91
N VAL A 543 -42.18 -7.75 4.18
CA VAL A 543 -41.33 -8.45 5.16
C VAL A 543 -40.66 -9.71 4.58
N ARG A 544 -41.40 -10.46 3.74
CA ARG A 544 -40.89 -11.66 3.05
C ARG A 544 -39.59 -11.40 2.28
N ILE A 545 -39.41 -10.22 1.70
CA ILE A 545 -38.21 -9.85 0.94
C ILE A 545 -37.01 -9.83 1.89
N GLY A 546 -37.13 -9.19 3.06
CA GLY A 546 -36.04 -9.15 4.05
C GLY A 546 -35.65 -10.55 4.54
N VAL A 547 -36.63 -11.43 4.77
CA VAL A 547 -36.39 -12.83 5.17
C VAL A 547 -35.68 -13.61 4.06
N ILE A 548 -36.10 -13.45 2.80
CA ILE A 548 -35.45 -14.08 1.64
C ILE A 548 -33.99 -13.65 1.55
N PHE A 549 -33.69 -12.35 1.63
CA PHE A 549 -32.30 -11.86 1.55
C PHE A 549 -31.44 -12.34 2.73
N LYS A 550 -31.99 -12.39 3.95
CA LYS A 550 -31.30 -13.04 5.09
C LYS A 550 -30.95 -14.49 4.79
N HIS A 551 -31.88 -15.24 4.19
CA HIS A 551 -31.63 -16.63 3.83
C HIS A 551 -30.60 -16.78 2.69
N LEU A 552 -30.69 -15.95 1.65
CA LEU A 552 -29.72 -15.95 0.55
C LEU A 552 -28.29 -15.67 1.03
N ARG A 553 -28.11 -14.71 1.95
CA ARG A 553 -26.80 -14.43 2.56
C ARG A 553 -26.24 -15.64 3.31
N LYS A 554 -27.06 -16.31 4.13
CA LYS A 554 -26.65 -17.55 4.83
C LYS A 554 -26.25 -18.67 3.87
N LEU A 555 -26.97 -18.83 2.75
CA LEU A 555 -26.60 -19.81 1.73
C LEU A 555 -25.27 -19.47 1.06
N MET A 556 -25.01 -18.18 0.83
CA MET A 556 -23.75 -17.69 0.28
C MET A 556 -22.58 -17.94 1.24
N ASP A 557 -22.77 -17.69 2.53
CA ASP A 557 -21.75 -17.98 3.56
C ASP A 557 -21.45 -19.49 3.65
N SER A 558 -22.48 -20.34 3.65
CA SER A 558 -22.32 -21.79 3.63
C SER A 558 -21.60 -22.29 2.36
N LEU A 559 -21.82 -21.63 1.22
CA LEU A 559 -21.12 -21.96 -0.02
C LEU A 559 -19.64 -21.55 0.03
N LEU A 560 -19.32 -20.40 0.62
CA LEU A 560 -17.94 -19.98 0.86
C LEU A 560 -17.21 -20.89 1.85
N GLU A 561 -17.91 -21.39 2.86
CA GLU A 561 -17.39 -22.38 3.82
C GLU A 561 -17.08 -23.73 3.13
N ARG A 562 -18.01 -24.24 2.31
CA ARG A 562 -17.76 -25.44 1.49
C ARG A 562 -16.57 -25.25 0.54
N LYS A 563 -16.43 -24.06 -0.06
CA LYS A 563 -15.29 -23.70 -0.90
C LYS A 563 -13.97 -23.64 -0.13
N LEU A 564 -14.00 -23.17 1.13
CA LEU A 564 -12.83 -23.15 2.00
C LEU A 564 -12.36 -24.58 2.31
N ALA A 565 -13.30 -25.49 2.58
CA ALA A 565 -13.01 -26.91 2.79
C ALA A 565 -12.53 -27.62 1.51
N ASN A 566 -13.00 -27.20 0.34
CA ASN A 566 -12.58 -27.74 -0.96
C ASN A 566 -12.29 -26.61 -1.98
N PRO A 567 -11.04 -26.12 -2.04
CA PRO A 567 -10.66 -25.03 -2.95
C PRO A 567 -10.89 -25.34 -4.44
N LYS A 568 -11.01 -26.62 -4.83
CA LYS A 568 -11.27 -27.02 -6.23
C LYS A 568 -12.75 -27.03 -6.62
N MET A 569 -13.68 -26.80 -5.67
CA MET A 569 -15.12 -26.81 -5.92
C MET A 569 -15.52 -25.72 -6.94
N ASN A 570 -16.16 -26.06 -8.06
CA ASN A 570 -16.68 -25.04 -8.97
C ASN A 570 -17.91 -24.35 -8.36
N LEU A 571 -17.89 -23.01 -8.28
CA LEU A 571 -19.00 -22.24 -7.72
C LEU A 571 -19.97 -21.72 -8.80
N GLU A 572 -19.53 -21.62 -10.05
CA GLU A 572 -20.34 -21.09 -11.16
C GLU A 572 -21.57 -21.98 -11.46
N ASP A 573 -21.45 -23.29 -11.22
CA ASP A 573 -22.50 -24.28 -11.51
C ASP A 573 -23.47 -24.52 -10.34
N GLU A 574 -23.25 -23.88 -9.19
CA GLU A 574 -24.10 -24.05 -8.01
C GLU A 574 -25.46 -23.37 -8.23
N LYS A 575 -26.56 -24.10 -8.02
CA LYS A 575 -27.94 -23.62 -8.19
C LYS A 575 -28.21 -22.32 -7.42
N THR A 576 -27.64 -22.18 -6.22
CA THR A 576 -27.78 -20.98 -5.39
C THR A 576 -27.23 -19.74 -6.10
N ILE A 577 -26.06 -19.84 -6.74
CA ILE A 577 -25.45 -18.74 -7.47
C ILE A 577 -26.27 -18.38 -8.71
N GLN A 578 -26.82 -19.39 -9.41
CA GLN A 578 -27.71 -19.16 -10.54
C GLN A 578 -28.98 -18.40 -10.12
N ILE A 579 -29.63 -18.80 -9.03
CA ILE A 579 -30.82 -18.13 -8.48
C ILE A 579 -30.50 -16.67 -8.10
N ILE A 580 -29.38 -16.43 -7.41
CA ILE A 580 -28.96 -15.07 -7.02
C ILE A 580 -28.66 -14.24 -8.27
N THR A 581 -27.99 -14.81 -9.27
CA THR A 581 -27.68 -14.14 -10.52
C THR A 581 -28.94 -13.77 -11.29
N GLU A 582 -29.91 -14.67 -11.38
CA GLU A 582 -31.21 -14.40 -12.01
C GLU A 582 -31.98 -13.30 -11.26
N LEU A 583 -31.96 -13.32 -9.92
CA LEU A 583 -32.57 -12.28 -9.11
C LEU A 583 -31.96 -10.91 -9.40
N ILE A 584 -30.63 -10.80 -9.46
CA ILE A 584 -29.94 -9.55 -9.81
C ILE A 584 -30.27 -9.10 -11.24
N LYS A 585 -30.33 -10.03 -12.19
CA LYS A 585 -30.67 -9.72 -13.60
C LYS A 585 -32.12 -9.30 -13.77
N SER A 586 -33.02 -9.76 -12.91
CA SER A 586 -34.45 -9.40 -12.92
C SER A 586 -34.74 -7.97 -12.44
N GLU A 587 -33.74 -7.27 -11.92
CA GLU A 587 -33.86 -5.90 -11.39
C GLU A 587 -34.43 -4.89 -12.41
N ASN A 588 -34.19 -5.07 -13.71
CA ASN A 588 -34.72 -4.16 -14.74
C ASN A 588 -36.19 -4.43 -15.12
N LEU A 589 -36.81 -5.47 -14.55
CA LEU A 589 -38.21 -5.86 -14.77
C LEU A 589 -39.13 -5.47 -13.60
N LEU A 590 -38.54 -4.99 -12.49
CA LEU A 590 -39.19 -4.58 -11.25
C LEU A 590 -39.08 -3.06 -11.09
#